data_AF-A0A1G1F8L0-F1
#
_entry.id   AF-A0A1G1F8L0-F1
#
_cell.length_a   1.000
_cell.length_b   1.000
_cell.length_c   1.000
_cell.angle_alpha   90.00
_cell.angle_beta   90.00
_cell.angle_gamma   90.00
#
_symmetry.space_group_name_H-M   'P 1'
#
loop_
_entity.id
_entity.type
_entity.pdbx_description
1 polymer ?
#
loop_
_entity_poly.entity_id
_entity_poly.type
_entity_poly.pdbx_seq_one_letter_code
_entity_poly.pdbx_strand_id
1 'polypeptide(L)'
;MVELVEKANEYEFKLTLAFTPQWGKFIASDSARLDLARQWRTQGHEIGFQHHPVTHIDWDGYSNESDVVNYPLYLGPVNDGFSYVNALASPDNVISSTIGGLPGDFPSHMTSPTLVYGEGNADNSYPQLGSVRSLKPIYSRPIIRDIERDLLQLTTRGFTTGMDISLEEALPVLQEQYRTMADDEVFGIVWHEFDYFLEKDTYLQWFDFIKKNGSSVKTMKEISLEYLQ
;
A
#
# COMPACT_ATOMS: atom_id res chain seq x y z
N MET A 1 -8.03 0.81 12.77
CA MET A 1 -8.26 0.12 11.48
C MET A 1 -9.74 -0.09 11.24
N VAL A 2 -10.47 -0.77 12.14
CA VAL A 2 -11.91 -1.00 12.00
C VAL A 2 -12.66 0.31 11.74
N GLU A 3 -12.44 1.32 12.58
CA GLU A 3 -13.04 2.64 12.43
C GLU A 3 -12.67 3.34 11.11
N LEU A 4 -11.42 3.24 10.66
CA LEU A 4 -10.97 3.79 9.37
C LEU A 4 -11.75 3.14 8.21
N VAL A 5 -11.91 1.82 8.24
CA VAL A 5 -12.64 1.09 7.20
C VAL A 5 -14.12 1.42 7.24
N GLU A 6 -14.73 1.50 8.42
CA GLU A 6 -16.12 1.95 8.58
C GLU A 6 -16.32 3.36 8.02
N LYS A 7 -15.41 4.29 8.31
CA LYS A 7 -15.46 5.64 7.74
C LYS A 7 -15.26 5.64 6.23
N ALA A 8 -14.32 4.87 5.69
CA ALA A 8 -14.17 4.74 4.25
C ALA A 8 -15.45 4.24 3.58
N ASN A 9 -16.14 3.26 4.18
CA ASN A 9 -17.44 2.79 3.71
C ASN A 9 -18.52 3.88 3.72
N GLU A 10 -18.60 4.70 4.77
CA GLU A 10 -19.54 5.85 4.81
C GLU A 10 -19.31 6.85 3.67
N TYR A 11 -18.06 7.02 3.24
CA TYR A 11 -17.68 7.89 2.12
C TYR A 11 -17.81 7.20 0.74
N GLU A 12 -18.10 5.91 0.72
CA GLU A 12 -18.07 5.02 -0.46
C GLU A 12 -16.66 4.93 -1.08
N PHE A 13 -15.63 4.99 -0.24
CA PHE A 13 -14.23 4.87 -0.64
C PHE A 13 -13.73 3.44 -0.45
N LYS A 14 -13.04 2.94 -1.48
CA LYS A 14 -12.35 1.65 -1.42
C LYS A 14 -10.88 1.87 -1.10
N LEU A 15 -10.37 1.08 -0.15
CA LEU A 15 -9.00 1.20 0.34
C LEU A 15 -8.19 -0.01 -0.08
N THR A 16 -6.90 0.19 -0.33
CA THR A 16 -5.92 -0.91 -0.36
C THR A 16 -5.30 -1.03 1.03
N LEU A 17 -5.63 -2.10 1.75
CA LEU A 17 -5.16 -2.37 3.10
C LEU A 17 -3.88 -3.21 3.01
N ALA A 18 -2.73 -2.54 3.05
CA ALA A 18 -1.43 -3.20 2.96
C ALA A 18 -0.99 -3.73 4.34
N PHE A 19 -0.84 -5.05 4.45
CA PHE A 19 -0.46 -5.71 5.71
C PHE A 19 0.96 -6.26 5.62
N THR A 20 1.72 -6.08 6.72
CA THR A 20 2.99 -6.79 6.91
C THR A 20 2.74 -8.26 7.27
N PRO A 21 3.75 -9.14 7.13
CA PRO A 21 3.65 -10.53 7.57
C PRO A 21 3.16 -10.71 9.01
N GLN A 22 3.58 -9.85 9.95
CA GLN A 22 3.19 -9.96 11.35
C GLN A 22 1.70 -9.65 11.54
N TRP A 23 1.17 -8.63 10.85
CA TRP A 23 -0.26 -8.35 10.84
C TRP A 23 -1.04 -9.47 10.18
N GLY A 24 -0.56 -9.99 9.04
CA GLY A 24 -1.13 -11.16 8.37
C GLY A 24 -1.28 -12.34 9.32
N LYS A 25 -0.21 -12.68 10.04
CA LYS A 25 -0.19 -13.77 11.02
C LYS A 25 -1.13 -13.51 12.20
N PHE A 26 -1.12 -12.30 12.74
CA PHE A 26 -1.99 -11.90 13.85
C PHE A 26 -3.47 -12.01 13.50
N ILE A 27 -3.86 -11.54 12.31
CA ILE A 27 -5.24 -11.61 11.82
C ILE A 27 -5.62 -13.06 11.53
N ALA A 28 -4.78 -13.82 10.82
CA ALA A 28 -5.06 -15.21 10.44
C ALA A 28 -5.15 -16.15 11.64
N SER A 29 -4.54 -15.80 12.78
CA SER A 29 -4.58 -16.61 14.01
C SER A 29 -5.91 -16.58 14.76
N ASP A 30 -6.85 -15.70 14.38
CA ASP A 30 -8.13 -15.52 15.05
C ASP A 30 -9.25 -15.48 14.00
N SER A 31 -10.23 -16.37 14.13
CA SER A 31 -11.30 -16.51 13.12
C SER A 31 -12.16 -15.26 13.00
N ALA A 32 -12.42 -14.54 14.10
CA ALA A 32 -13.22 -13.32 14.05
C ALA A 32 -12.48 -12.19 13.31
N ARG A 33 -11.16 -12.07 13.50
CA ARG A 33 -10.34 -11.11 12.76
C ARG A 33 -10.24 -11.48 11.28
N LEU A 34 -10.06 -12.76 10.97
CA LEU A 34 -10.01 -13.25 9.59
C LEU A 34 -11.34 -12.99 8.87
N ASP A 35 -12.47 -13.28 9.53
CA ASP A 35 -13.80 -13.05 8.96
C ASP A 35 -14.05 -11.56 8.74
N LEU A 36 -13.62 -10.69 9.65
CA LEU A 36 -13.70 -9.24 9.49
C LEU A 36 -12.86 -8.75 8.29
N ALA A 37 -11.62 -9.23 8.14
CA ALA A 37 -10.77 -8.88 7.00
C ALA A 37 -11.40 -9.33 5.66
N ARG A 38 -12.05 -10.51 5.65
CA ARG A 38 -12.80 -11.01 4.49
C ARG A 38 -14.07 -10.19 4.23
N GLN A 39 -14.75 -9.73 5.28
CA GLN A 39 -15.90 -8.84 5.15
C GLN A 39 -15.52 -7.52 4.45
N TRP A 40 -14.38 -6.91 4.80
CA TRP A 40 -13.91 -5.69 4.14
C TRP A 40 -13.72 -5.89 2.63
N ARG A 41 -13.32 -7.09 2.19
CA ARG A 41 -13.26 -7.40 0.75
C ARG A 41 -14.63 -7.43 0.10
N THR A 42 -15.65 -7.97 0.79
CA THR A 42 -17.03 -7.94 0.27
C THR A 42 -17.59 -6.51 0.16
N GLN A 43 -17.01 -5.57 0.90
CA GLN A 43 -17.32 -4.13 0.82
C GLN A 43 -16.49 -3.40 -0.26
N GLY A 44 -15.58 -4.10 -0.95
CA GLY A 44 -14.79 -3.56 -2.05
C GLY A 44 -13.38 -3.11 -1.67
N HIS A 45 -12.95 -3.24 -0.41
CA HIS A 45 -11.56 -3.00 -0.02
C HIS A 45 -10.64 -4.10 -0.56
N GLU A 46 -9.40 -3.74 -0.84
CA GLU A 46 -8.35 -4.65 -1.29
C GLU A 46 -7.43 -5.03 -0.11
N ILE A 47 -6.94 -6.27 -0.12
CA ILE A 47 -5.84 -6.71 0.75
C ILE A 47 -4.54 -6.63 -0.07
N GLY A 48 -3.59 -5.82 0.40
CA GLY A 48 -2.27 -5.64 -0.18
C GLY A 48 -1.16 -6.19 0.72
N PHE A 49 0.04 -6.39 0.16
CA PHE A 49 1.21 -6.83 0.91
C PHE A 49 2.20 -5.68 1.16
N GLN A 50 2.48 -5.39 2.44
CA GLN A 50 3.55 -4.48 2.86
C GLN A 50 4.76 -5.31 3.29
N HIS A 51 5.97 -4.95 2.84
CA HIS A 51 7.20 -5.64 3.24
C HIS A 51 8.23 -4.63 3.71
N HIS A 52 8.80 -4.87 4.88
CA HIS A 52 9.94 -4.12 5.39
C HIS A 52 11.19 -4.97 5.15
N PRO A 53 12.17 -4.53 4.35
CA PRO A 53 13.38 -5.29 4.09
C PRO A 53 14.32 -5.28 5.30
N VAL A 54 15.38 -6.08 5.23
CA VAL A 54 16.42 -6.20 6.28
C VAL A 54 17.05 -4.86 6.65
N THR A 55 17.11 -3.91 5.71
CA THR A 55 17.66 -2.57 5.93
C THR A 55 16.69 -1.62 6.66
N HIS A 56 15.44 -2.01 6.84
CA HIS A 56 14.43 -1.21 7.53
C HIS A 56 14.50 -1.43 9.04
N ILE A 57 14.34 -0.37 9.83
CA ILE A 57 14.42 -0.46 11.31
C ILE A 57 13.38 -1.43 11.89
N ASP A 58 12.21 -1.47 11.27
CA ASP A 58 11.11 -2.39 11.58
C ASP A 58 11.08 -3.59 10.63
N TRP A 59 12.25 -4.17 10.32
CA TRP A 59 12.35 -5.38 9.48
C TRP A 59 11.35 -6.44 9.95
N ASP A 60 10.58 -7.00 9.01
CA ASP A 60 9.55 -7.97 9.35
C ASP A 60 10.07 -9.39 9.64
N GLY A 61 11.38 -9.59 9.50
CA GLY A 61 12.06 -10.85 9.75
C GLY A 61 12.09 -11.76 8.53
N TYR A 62 11.44 -11.42 7.43
CA TYR A 62 11.46 -12.22 6.22
C TYR A 62 12.39 -11.61 5.18
N SER A 63 13.19 -12.45 4.52
CA SER A 63 14.02 -12.01 3.40
C SER A 63 14.44 -13.19 2.56
N ASN A 64 14.63 -12.96 1.28
CA ASN A 64 15.16 -13.95 0.36
C ASN A 64 16.67 -13.82 0.14
N GLU A 65 17.32 -12.84 0.78
CA GLU A 65 18.76 -12.65 0.68
C GLU A 65 19.50 -13.74 1.49
N SER A 66 20.51 -14.36 0.88
CA SER A 66 21.16 -15.53 1.47
C SER A 66 22.07 -15.21 2.67
N ASP A 67 22.53 -13.97 2.77
CA ASP A 67 23.43 -13.48 3.82
C ASP A 67 22.72 -13.19 5.15
N VAL A 68 21.40 -13.04 5.13
CA VAL A 68 20.60 -12.68 6.31
C VAL A 68 20.12 -13.89 7.12
N VAL A 69 20.36 -15.12 6.64
CA VAL A 69 19.87 -16.35 7.29
C VAL A 69 20.38 -16.57 8.71
N ASN A 70 21.49 -15.92 9.07
CA ASN A 70 22.08 -15.98 10.41
C ASN A 70 21.70 -14.77 11.28
N TYR A 71 20.86 -13.86 10.78
CA TYR A 71 20.45 -12.70 11.55
C TYR A 71 19.49 -13.14 12.67
N PRO A 72 19.60 -12.60 13.89
CA PRO A 72 18.78 -13.04 15.02
C PRO A 72 17.26 -12.92 14.81
N LEU A 73 16.83 -12.01 13.93
CA LEU A 73 15.42 -11.76 13.63
C LEU A 73 14.95 -12.46 12.34
N TYR A 74 15.78 -13.29 11.70
CA TYR A 74 15.39 -14.03 10.51
C TYR A 74 14.33 -15.09 10.83
N LEU A 75 13.18 -14.98 10.17
CA LEU A 75 12.01 -15.84 10.32
C LEU A 75 11.80 -16.76 9.11
N GLY A 76 12.45 -16.48 7.97
CA GLY A 76 12.34 -17.29 6.75
C GLY A 76 12.33 -16.47 5.45
N PRO A 77 12.11 -17.12 4.30
CA PRO A 77 11.94 -16.45 3.01
C PRO A 77 10.68 -15.58 2.98
N VAL A 78 10.66 -14.56 2.11
CA VAL A 78 9.51 -13.62 1.99
C VAL A 78 8.21 -14.33 1.65
N ASN A 79 8.27 -15.45 0.92
CA ASN A 79 7.08 -16.25 0.61
C ASN A 79 6.36 -16.78 1.86
N ASP A 80 7.09 -17.08 2.94
CA ASP A 80 6.48 -17.54 4.19
C ASP A 80 5.70 -16.40 4.84
N GLY A 81 6.27 -15.21 4.88
CA GLY A 81 5.60 -14.00 5.35
C GLY A 81 4.39 -13.61 4.49
N PHE A 82 4.56 -13.62 3.17
CA PHE A 82 3.52 -13.35 2.19
C PHE A 82 2.33 -14.31 2.33
N SER A 83 2.57 -15.58 2.65
CA SER A 83 1.51 -16.59 2.78
C SER A 83 0.45 -16.21 3.83
N TYR A 84 0.85 -15.56 4.92
CA TYR A 84 -0.07 -15.10 5.95
C TYR A 84 -1.01 -14.00 5.42
N VAL A 85 -0.49 -13.08 4.62
CA VAL A 85 -1.27 -11.98 4.04
C VAL A 85 -2.15 -12.50 2.90
N ASN A 86 -1.63 -13.40 2.07
CA ASN A 86 -2.40 -14.01 0.98
C ASN A 86 -3.59 -14.85 1.50
N ALA A 87 -3.46 -15.47 2.68
CA ALA A 87 -4.57 -16.18 3.31
C ALA A 87 -5.78 -15.27 3.63
N LEU A 88 -5.55 -13.99 3.90
CA LEU A 88 -6.61 -13.00 4.13
C LEU A 88 -7.37 -12.68 2.83
N ALA A 89 -6.69 -12.74 1.68
CA ALA A 89 -7.26 -12.48 0.37
C ALA A 89 -8.03 -13.67 -0.24
N SER A 90 -7.98 -14.86 0.38
CA SER A 90 -8.65 -16.06 -0.14
C SER A 90 -10.17 -15.85 -0.34
N PRO A 91 -10.77 -16.26 -1.48
CA PRO A 91 -10.19 -17.12 -2.52
C PRO A 91 -9.40 -16.39 -3.62
N ASP A 92 -9.34 -15.06 -3.58
CA ASP A 92 -8.48 -14.29 -4.48
C ASP A 92 -7.01 -14.40 -4.02
N ASN A 93 -6.13 -13.76 -4.79
CA ASN A 93 -4.74 -13.57 -4.41
C ASN A 93 -4.44 -12.09 -4.23
N VAL A 94 -3.47 -11.79 -3.37
CA VAL A 94 -2.86 -10.46 -3.28
C VAL A 94 -2.09 -10.18 -4.56
N ILE A 95 -2.35 -9.03 -5.18
CA ILE A 95 -1.67 -8.59 -6.41
C ILE A 95 -1.01 -7.22 -6.27
N SER A 96 -1.39 -6.46 -5.24
CA SER A 96 -0.81 -5.16 -4.93
C SER A 96 0.17 -5.27 -3.79
N SER A 97 1.21 -4.44 -3.86
CA SER A 97 2.25 -4.42 -2.85
C SER A 97 2.88 -3.06 -2.66
N THR A 98 3.32 -2.81 -1.44
CA THR A 98 4.15 -1.69 -1.01
C THR A 98 5.39 -2.29 -0.33
N ILE A 99 6.38 -2.67 -1.15
CA ILE A 99 7.57 -3.43 -0.72
C ILE A 99 8.80 -2.53 -0.69
N GLY A 100 9.46 -2.39 0.45
CA GLY A 100 10.85 -1.94 0.48
C GLY A 100 11.81 -3.07 0.09
N GLY A 101 12.97 -2.76 -0.49
CA GLY A 101 14.04 -3.76 -0.76
C GLY A 101 13.88 -4.59 -2.02
N LEU A 102 13.12 -4.09 -3.00
CA LEU A 102 13.05 -4.71 -4.33
C LEU A 102 14.39 -4.64 -5.10
N PRO A 103 14.65 -5.60 -6.01
CA PRO A 103 13.84 -6.79 -6.32
C PRO A 103 14.16 -8.02 -5.45
N GLY A 104 15.17 -7.96 -4.58
CA GLY A 104 15.66 -9.10 -3.80
C GLY A 104 14.56 -9.75 -2.94
N ASP A 105 13.74 -8.93 -2.29
CA ASP A 105 12.68 -9.37 -1.41
C ASP A 105 11.29 -9.47 -2.06
N PHE A 106 11.21 -9.61 -3.39
CA PHE A 106 9.92 -9.84 -4.04
C PHE A 106 9.38 -11.27 -3.74
N PRO A 107 8.11 -11.45 -3.31
CA PRO A 107 7.51 -12.77 -3.10
C PRO A 107 7.21 -13.46 -4.44
N SER A 108 7.87 -14.59 -4.72
CA SER A 108 7.62 -15.34 -5.97
C SER A 108 6.23 -16.01 -6.02
N HIS A 109 5.57 -16.16 -4.88
CA HIS A 109 4.19 -16.68 -4.79
C HIS A 109 3.11 -15.65 -5.14
N MET A 110 3.48 -14.38 -5.37
CA MET A 110 2.58 -13.41 -5.96
C MET A 110 2.45 -13.74 -7.46
N THR A 111 1.51 -14.65 -7.76
CA THR A 111 1.43 -15.35 -9.04
C THR A 111 0.68 -14.61 -10.14
N SER A 112 0.13 -13.43 -9.85
CA SER A 112 -0.61 -12.62 -10.82
C SER A 112 0.22 -12.30 -12.07
N PRO A 113 -0.38 -12.32 -13.28
CA PRO A 113 0.30 -11.86 -14.49
C PRO A 113 0.70 -10.38 -14.38
N THR A 114 -0.14 -9.58 -13.69
CA THR A 114 0.09 -8.18 -13.39
C THR A 114 0.34 -7.99 -11.90
N LEU A 115 1.43 -7.33 -11.58
CA LEU A 115 1.77 -6.88 -10.24
C LEU A 115 1.54 -5.37 -10.16
N VAL A 116 0.95 -4.92 -9.05
CA VAL A 116 0.73 -3.49 -8.80
C VAL A 116 1.62 -3.08 -7.65
N TYR A 117 2.51 -2.12 -7.90
CA TYR A 117 3.44 -1.66 -6.90
C TYR A 117 3.16 -0.22 -6.54
N GLY A 118 2.91 0.03 -5.26
CA GLY A 118 2.78 1.36 -4.70
C GLY A 118 4.17 1.82 -4.29
N GLU A 119 4.77 2.73 -5.06
CA GLU A 119 5.98 3.40 -4.63
C GLU A 119 5.56 4.65 -3.84
N GLY A 120 5.65 4.53 -2.52
CA GLY A 120 5.54 5.66 -1.61
C GLY A 120 6.80 5.73 -0.77
N ASN A 121 7.45 6.87 -0.77
CA ASN A 121 8.37 7.20 0.31
C ASN A 121 7.83 8.43 1.01
N ALA A 122 7.64 8.37 2.33
CA ALA A 122 7.39 9.55 3.16
C ALA A 122 8.44 10.64 2.84
N ASP A 123 9.69 10.24 2.58
CA ASP A 123 10.79 11.15 2.27
C ASP A 123 10.69 11.82 0.88
N ASN A 124 9.93 11.24 -0.06
CA ASN A 124 9.75 11.80 -1.42
C ASN A 124 8.43 12.56 -1.59
N SER A 125 7.58 12.58 -0.56
CA SER A 125 6.19 13.04 -0.67
C SER A 125 6.02 14.53 -0.43
N TYR A 126 6.94 15.13 0.32
CA TYR A 126 6.99 16.57 0.53
C TYR A 126 8.40 17.10 0.32
N PRO A 127 8.74 17.37 -0.93
CA PRO A 127 9.82 18.27 -1.17
C PRO A 127 9.35 19.68 -0.78
N GLN A 128 9.83 20.20 0.34
CA GLN A 128 10.29 21.59 0.35
C GLN A 128 11.54 21.77 -0.59
N LEU A 129 11.84 20.78 -1.47
CA LEU A 129 13.17 20.29 -1.89
C LEU A 129 13.32 19.86 -3.38
N GLY A 130 12.35 20.05 -4.28
CA GLY A 130 12.49 19.69 -5.72
C GLY A 130 11.30 18.99 -6.38
N SER A 131 11.32 18.91 -7.71
CA SER A 131 10.18 18.64 -8.59
C SER A 131 9.43 17.33 -8.31
N VAL A 132 8.12 17.48 -8.12
CA VAL A 132 7.10 16.44 -8.12
C VAL A 132 7.33 15.49 -9.31
N ARG A 133 7.60 14.21 -9.04
CA ARG A 133 7.60 13.17 -10.09
C ARG A 133 6.19 12.96 -10.63
N SER A 134 6.11 12.52 -11.88
CA SER A 134 4.86 12.20 -12.56
C SER A 134 3.97 11.29 -11.72
N LEU A 135 2.68 11.62 -11.67
CA LEU A 135 1.64 10.79 -11.08
C LEU A 135 1.03 9.81 -12.08
N LYS A 136 1.59 9.75 -13.30
CA LYS A 136 1.21 8.77 -14.30
C LYS A 136 1.70 7.40 -13.88
N PRO A 137 0.84 6.37 -13.91
CA PRO A 137 1.27 5.02 -13.70
C PRO A 137 2.39 4.62 -14.67
N ILE A 138 3.42 3.97 -14.15
CA ILE A 138 4.56 3.52 -14.93
C ILE A 138 4.39 2.03 -15.19
N TYR A 139 4.17 1.67 -16.45
CA TYR A 139 4.16 0.27 -16.88
C TYR A 139 5.57 -0.19 -17.27
N SER A 140 5.96 -1.37 -16.81
CA SER A 140 7.21 -2.02 -17.19
C SER A 140 7.06 -3.53 -17.19
N ARG A 141 8.02 -4.24 -17.82
CA ARG A 141 8.08 -5.70 -17.83
C ARG A 141 9.41 -6.21 -17.26
N PRO A 142 9.69 -6.03 -15.96
CA PRO A 142 10.94 -6.46 -15.36
C PRO A 142 11.04 -7.98 -15.27
N ILE A 143 12.26 -8.50 -15.24
CA ILE A 143 12.55 -9.87 -14.82
C ILE A 143 12.68 -9.86 -13.30
N ILE A 144 11.72 -10.46 -12.61
CA ILE A 144 11.71 -10.61 -11.15
C ILE A 144 11.87 -12.09 -10.85
N ARG A 145 13.00 -12.48 -10.23
CA ARG A 145 13.35 -13.88 -9.93
C ARG A 145 13.21 -14.79 -11.16
N ASP A 146 13.90 -14.42 -12.23
CA ASP A 146 13.94 -15.15 -13.51
C ASP A 146 12.59 -15.25 -14.27
N ILE A 147 11.57 -14.51 -13.84
CA ILE A 147 10.25 -14.47 -14.49
C ILE A 147 9.97 -13.03 -14.96
N GLU A 148 9.70 -12.87 -16.25
CA GLU A 148 9.18 -11.61 -16.79
C GLU A 148 7.74 -11.39 -16.28
N ARG A 149 7.48 -10.22 -15.72
CA ARG A 149 6.18 -9.87 -15.12
C ARG A 149 5.72 -8.52 -15.61
N ASP A 150 4.41 -8.34 -15.80
CA ASP A 150 3.85 -7.02 -16.01
C ASP A 150 3.79 -6.29 -14.67
N LEU A 151 4.42 -5.13 -14.60
CA LEU A 151 4.49 -4.31 -13.39
C LEU A 151 3.88 -2.93 -13.67
N LEU A 152 2.82 -2.62 -12.94
CA LEU A 152 2.28 -1.27 -12.87
C LEU A 152 2.73 -0.60 -11.58
N GLN A 153 3.54 0.43 -11.70
CA GLN A 153 3.98 1.24 -10.57
C GLN A 153 3.08 2.47 -10.42
N LEU A 154 2.55 2.66 -9.22
CA LEU A 154 1.72 3.78 -8.81
C LEU A 154 2.51 4.64 -7.82
N THR A 155 2.67 5.91 -8.13
CA THR A 155 3.30 6.86 -7.21
C THR A 155 2.32 7.24 -6.11
N THR A 156 2.68 7.04 -4.85
CA THR A 156 1.88 7.48 -3.69
C THR A 156 2.59 8.58 -2.90
N ARG A 157 1.80 9.44 -2.25
CA ARG A 157 2.28 10.47 -1.32
C ARG A 157 2.07 9.97 0.10
N GLY A 158 3.13 9.90 0.89
CA GLY A 158 3.05 9.79 2.35
C GLY A 158 2.17 10.91 2.88
N PHE A 159 1.28 10.59 3.82
CA PHE A 159 0.52 11.56 4.60
C PHE A 159 0.56 11.05 6.03
N THR A 160 1.74 11.14 6.67
CA THR A 160 2.06 10.48 7.94
C THR A 160 2.59 11.48 8.96
N THR A 161 2.48 11.22 10.26
CA THR A 161 3.00 12.10 11.31
C THR A 161 4.52 11.97 11.50
N GLY A 162 5.17 11.04 10.80
CA GLY A 162 6.61 10.77 10.91
C GLY A 162 7.51 11.65 10.03
N MET A 163 6.99 12.71 9.41
CA MET A 163 7.74 13.57 8.46
C MET A 163 8.15 14.91 9.09
N ASP A 164 9.03 15.64 8.37
CA ASP A 164 9.50 16.98 8.72
C ASP A 164 8.42 18.08 8.68
N ILE A 165 7.20 17.75 8.22
CA ILE A 165 6.03 18.63 8.24
C ILE A 165 4.87 17.98 8.97
N SER A 166 4.04 18.80 9.62
CA SER A 166 2.79 18.32 10.23
C SER A 166 1.76 17.95 9.16
N LEU A 167 0.77 17.12 9.53
CA LEU A 167 -0.33 16.78 8.63
C LEU A 167 -1.18 18.01 8.26
N GLU A 168 -1.32 18.97 9.18
CA GLU A 168 -2.01 20.23 8.93
C GLU A 168 -1.31 21.06 7.85
N GLU A 169 0.03 21.08 7.83
CA GLU A 169 0.82 21.74 6.79
C GLU A 169 0.82 20.95 5.46
N ALA A 170 0.81 19.62 5.56
CA ALA A 170 0.82 18.71 4.43
C ALA A 170 -0.50 18.73 3.63
N LEU A 171 -1.64 18.82 4.32
CA LEU A 171 -2.97 18.75 3.73
C LEU A 171 -3.20 19.77 2.60
N PRO A 172 -3.00 21.09 2.78
CA PRO A 172 -3.22 22.06 1.71
C PRO A 172 -2.28 21.83 0.50
N VAL A 173 -1.07 21.32 0.72
CA VAL A 173 -0.12 20.98 -0.36
C VAL A 173 -0.65 19.80 -1.18
N LEU A 174 -1.10 18.72 -0.53
CA LEU A 174 -1.69 17.57 -1.21
C LEU A 174 -2.94 17.95 -1.98
N GLN A 175 -3.81 18.78 -1.40
CA GLN A 175 -5.00 19.26 -2.07
C GLN A 175 -4.67 20.07 -3.33
N GLU A 176 -3.60 20.85 -3.31
CA GLU A 176 -3.18 21.60 -4.49
C GLU A 176 -2.55 20.71 -5.57
N GLN A 177 -1.71 19.76 -5.18
CA GLN A 177 -1.18 18.76 -6.12
C GLN A 177 -2.33 17.95 -6.77
N TYR A 178 -3.36 17.62 -5.99
CA TYR A 178 -4.55 16.95 -6.50
C TYR A 178 -5.29 17.78 -7.55
N ARG A 179 -5.53 19.08 -7.28
CA ARG A 179 -6.25 19.96 -8.22
C ARG A 179 -5.50 20.19 -9.54
N THR A 180 -4.19 20.00 -9.53
CA THR A 180 -3.31 20.28 -10.67
C THR A 180 -2.91 19.02 -11.43
N MET A 181 -3.39 17.84 -11.03
CA MET A 181 -3.13 16.58 -11.73
C MET A 181 -3.79 16.58 -13.12
N ALA A 182 -3.18 15.88 -14.08
CA ALA A 182 -3.79 15.63 -15.37
C ALA A 182 -4.85 14.52 -15.30
N ASP A 183 -5.76 14.48 -16.27
CA ASP A 183 -6.85 13.48 -16.32
C ASP A 183 -6.35 12.02 -16.43
N ASP A 184 -5.11 11.82 -16.89
CA ASP A 184 -4.45 10.51 -17.03
C ASP A 184 -3.48 10.20 -15.88
N GLU A 185 -3.58 10.93 -14.76
CA GLU A 185 -2.78 10.70 -13.55
C GLU A 185 -3.57 10.01 -12.44
N VAL A 186 -2.86 9.31 -11.55
CA VAL A 186 -3.42 8.68 -10.36
C VAL A 186 -2.82 9.34 -9.12
N PHE A 187 -3.67 9.99 -8.33
CA PHE A 187 -3.25 10.58 -7.06
C PHE A 187 -3.31 9.56 -5.92
N GLY A 188 -2.19 8.88 -5.66
CA GLY A 188 -2.07 7.95 -4.54
C GLY A 188 -1.68 8.65 -3.23
N ILE A 189 -2.25 8.22 -2.10
CA ILE A 189 -1.77 8.58 -0.76
C ILE A 189 -1.55 7.30 0.05
N VAL A 190 -0.48 7.27 0.85
CA VAL A 190 -0.15 6.21 1.80
C VAL A 190 0.03 6.79 3.20
N TRP A 191 -0.45 6.07 4.21
CA TRP A 191 -0.27 6.41 5.62
C TRP A 191 -0.36 5.14 6.46
N HIS A 192 0.11 5.20 7.70
CA HIS A 192 -0.09 4.12 8.65
C HIS A 192 -1.42 4.29 9.38
N GLU A 193 -2.01 3.18 9.82
CA GLU A 193 -3.25 3.21 10.60
C GLU A 193 -3.12 4.00 11.91
N PHE A 194 -1.93 4.00 12.53
CA PHE A 194 -1.70 4.82 13.73
C PHE A 194 -1.76 6.33 13.42
N ASP A 195 -1.35 6.76 12.22
CA ASP A 195 -1.42 8.16 11.83
C ASP A 195 -2.89 8.63 11.81
N TYR A 196 -3.79 7.79 11.25
CA TYR A 196 -5.23 8.04 11.28
C TYR A 196 -5.78 8.11 12.69
N PHE A 197 -5.32 7.24 13.58
CA PHE A 197 -5.78 7.24 14.98
C PHE A 197 -5.38 8.54 15.71
N LEU A 198 -4.16 9.03 15.48
CA LEU A 198 -3.65 10.24 16.13
C LEU A 198 -4.28 11.51 15.58
N GLU A 199 -4.49 11.58 14.26
CA GLU A 199 -4.83 12.82 13.55
C GLU A 199 -6.12 12.69 12.73
N LYS A 200 -7.08 11.96 13.29
CA LYS A 200 -8.33 11.53 12.61
C LYS A 200 -9.02 12.66 11.84
N ASP A 201 -9.17 13.82 12.45
CA ASP A 201 -9.90 14.96 11.85
C ASP A 201 -9.23 15.45 10.57
N THR A 202 -7.90 15.39 10.49
CA THR A 202 -7.13 15.79 9.30
C THR A 202 -7.34 14.83 8.13
N TYR A 203 -7.50 13.52 8.40
CA TYR A 203 -7.88 12.54 7.38
C TYR A 203 -9.33 12.69 6.92
N LEU A 204 -10.25 13.01 7.83
CA LEU A 204 -11.64 13.27 7.47
C LEU A 204 -11.76 14.52 6.60
N GLN A 205 -10.96 15.56 6.86
CA GLN A 205 -10.86 16.72 5.97
C GLN A 205 -10.36 16.34 4.57
N TRP A 206 -9.40 15.41 4.46
CA TRP A 206 -8.99 14.88 3.16
C TRP A 206 -10.12 14.10 2.49
N PHE A 207 -10.87 13.27 3.23
CA PHE A 207 -11.98 12.50 2.68
C PHE A 207 -13.10 13.41 2.15
N ASP A 208 -13.46 14.43 2.92
CA ASP A 208 -14.42 15.47 2.52
C ASP A 208 -13.96 16.20 1.25
N PHE A 209 -12.67 16.54 1.19
CA PHE A 209 -12.08 17.17 0.01
C PHE A 209 -12.23 16.28 -1.24
N ILE A 210 -11.89 15.00 -1.17
CA ILE A 210 -12.03 14.08 -2.30
C ILE A 210 -13.49 13.91 -2.72
N LYS A 211 -14.40 13.70 -1.75
CA LYS A 211 -15.83 13.55 -2.04
C LYS A 211 -16.41 14.80 -2.72
N LYS A 212 -16.03 15.99 -2.25
CA LYS A 212 -16.46 17.28 -2.82
C LYS A 212 -16.00 17.48 -4.27
N ASN A 213 -14.83 16.96 -4.65
CA ASN A 213 -14.32 17.04 -6.01
C ASN A 213 -14.89 15.94 -6.94
N GLY A 214 -15.81 15.10 -6.46
CA GLY A 214 -16.57 14.16 -7.28
C GLY A 214 -15.75 13.00 -7.83
N SER A 215 -14.62 12.69 -7.22
CA SER A 215 -13.64 11.77 -7.77
C SER A 215 -13.86 10.34 -7.30
N SER A 216 -13.54 9.37 -8.16
CA SER A 216 -13.66 7.95 -7.84
C SER A 216 -12.42 7.48 -7.09
N VAL A 217 -12.61 7.02 -5.84
CA VAL A 217 -11.54 6.39 -5.05
C VAL A 217 -11.54 4.89 -5.35
N LYS A 218 -10.41 4.40 -5.86
CA LYS A 218 -10.23 3.02 -6.32
C LYS A 218 -9.09 2.35 -5.57
N THR A 219 -9.18 1.03 -5.47
CA THR A 219 -8.08 0.18 -5.01
C THR A 219 -6.95 0.14 -6.05
N MET A 220 -5.75 -0.25 -5.64
CA MET A 220 -4.61 -0.41 -6.56
C MET A 220 -4.90 -1.47 -7.63
N LYS A 221 -5.57 -2.57 -7.24
CA LYS A 221 -6.06 -3.60 -8.15
C LYS A 221 -7.00 -3.03 -9.20
N GLU A 222 -8.01 -2.24 -8.82
CA GLU A 222 -8.94 -1.64 -9.78
C GLU A 222 -8.23 -0.72 -10.77
N ILE A 223 -7.30 0.12 -10.28
CA ILE A 223 -6.48 0.97 -11.15
C ILE A 223 -5.70 0.13 -12.15
N SER A 224 -5.09 -0.98 -11.72
CA SER A 224 -4.33 -1.84 -12.62
C SER A 224 -5.16 -2.51 -13.71
N LEU A 225 -6.41 -2.85 -13.40
CA LEU A 225 -7.32 -3.45 -14.37
C LEU A 225 -7.74 -2.45 -15.43
N GLU A 226 -7.79 -1.15 -15.11
CA GLU A 226 -8.15 -0.09 -16.06
C GLU A 226 -6.98 0.32 -16.95
N TYR A 227 -5.76 0.36 -16.41
CA TYR A 227 -4.57 0.79 -17.15
C TYR A 227 -4.02 -0.27 -18.12
N LEU A 228 -4.45 -1.52 -17.99
CA LEU A 228 -3.95 -2.64 -18.80
C LEU A 228 -4.98 -3.20 -19.79
N GLN A 229 -6.14 -2.56 -19.92
CA GLN A 229 -7.13 -2.82 -20.98
C GLN A 229 -6.83 -2.00 -22.23
#